data_AF-A0A838EXA2-F1
#
_entry.id   AF-A0A838EXA2-F1
#
_cell.length_a   1.000
_cell.length_b   1.000
_cell.length_c   1.000
_cell.angle_alpha   90.00
_cell.angle_beta   90.00
_cell.angle_gamma   90.00
#
_symmetry.space_group_name_H-M   'P 1'
#
loop_
_entity.id
_entity.type
_entity.pdbx_description
1 polymer ?
#
loop_
_entity_poly.entity_id
_entity_poly.type
_entity_poly.pdbx_seq_one_letter_code
_entity_poly.pdbx_strand_id
1 'polypeptide(L)'
;MKFRKFTILNLKAAGSTNAEEVEVLFNLEHIISIKPIRISRPDKLLNGFWIRTTNGKKYHCSKIPDELLEVIGEKYQGAISIPLDTDEQPFQ
;
A
#
# COMPACT_ATOMS: atom_id res chain seq x y z
N MET A 1 13.90 -3.01 -20.57
CA MET A 1 13.90 -2.33 -19.27
C MET A 1 12.85 -1.23 -19.24
N LYS A 2 11.77 -1.44 -18.51
CA LYS A 2 10.66 -0.49 -18.36
C LYS A 2 10.54 -0.08 -16.90
N PHE A 3 11.09 1.07 -16.54
CA PHE A 3 11.03 1.56 -15.16
C PHE A 3 9.76 2.38 -14.91
N ARG A 4 9.17 2.17 -13.74
CA ARG A 4 8.05 2.96 -13.23
C ARG A 4 8.21 3.30 -11.77
N LYS A 5 7.57 4.40 -11.35
CA LYS A 5 7.59 4.90 -9.99
C LYS A 5 6.55 4.19 -9.14
N PHE A 6 6.96 3.78 -7.95
CA PHE A 6 6.15 3.19 -6.90
C PHE A 6 6.40 3.94 -5.61
N THR A 7 5.41 3.95 -4.72
CA THR A 7 5.58 4.48 -3.36
C THR A 7 5.55 3.31 -2.39
N ILE A 8 6.70 2.96 -1.83
CA ILE A 8 6.85 1.85 -0.88
C ILE A 8 6.71 2.33 0.55
N LEU A 9 6.29 1.44 1.44
CA LEU A 9 6.24 1.69 2.88
C LEU A 9 7.48 1.10 3.55
N ASN A 10 8.26 1.95 4.21
CA ASN A 10 9.37 1.53 5.03
C ASN A 10 8.89 1.21 6.45
N LEU A 11 8.59 -0.07 6.71
CA LEU A 11 8.16 -0.57 8.02
C LEU A 11 9.33 -0.88 8.96
N LYS A 12 10.59 -0.72 8.52
CA LYS A 12 11.79 -1.11 9.29
C LYS A 12 12.41 0.01 10.12
N ALA A 13 11.83 1.21 10.14
CA ALA A 13 12.18 2.22 11.13
C ALA A 13 11.62 1.78 12.48
N ALA A 14 12.31 0.87 13.16
CA ALA A 14 12.03 0.44 14.51
C ALA A 14 12.17 1.66 15.45
N GLY A 15 11.08 2.42 15.62
CA GLY A 15 11.06 3.62 16.45
C GLY A 15 10.18 4.75 15.93
N SER A 16 9.75 4.76 14.65
CA SER A 16 8.81 5.76 14.16
C SER A 16 7.39 5.20 14.15
N THR A 17 6.50 5.84 14.90
CA THR A 17 5.04 5.59 14.88
C THR A 17 4.43 5.76 13.48
N ASN A 18 5.18 6.40 12.57
CA ASN A 18 4.81 6.69 11.19
C ASN A 18 5.67 5.85 10.24
N ALA A 19 5.03 4.96 9.48
CA ALA A 19 5.66 4.29 8.34
C ALA A 19 5.99 5.35 7.27
N GLU A 20 7.27 5.52 6.95
CA GLU A 20 7.72 6.46 5.93
C GLU A 20 7.38 5.95 4.52
N GLU A 21 6.87 6.84 3.69
CA GLU A 21 6.62 6.57 2.28
C GLU A 21 7.84 6.97 1.46
N VAL A 22 8.39 6.01 0.70
CA VAL A 22 9.60 6.22 -0.10
C VAL A 22 9.27 5.97 -1.56
N GLU A 23 9.62 6.93 -2.43
CA GLU A 23 9.50 6.74 -3.87
C GLU A 23 10.64 5.87 -4.40
N VAL A 24 10.30 4.83 -5.15
CA VAL A 24 11.27 3.88 -5.73
C VAL A 24 10.92 3.59 -7.19
N LEU A 25 11.93 3.43 -8.03
CA LEU A 25 11.78 2.95 -9.40
C LEU A 25 11.94 1.43 -9.46
N PHE A 26 10.94 0.72 -9.96
CA PHE A 26 11.04 -0.70 -10.27
C PHE A 26 11.04 -0.92 -11.79
N ASN A 27 11.89 -1.84 -12.28
CA ASN A 27 11.75 -2.36 -13.63
C ASN A 27 10.57 -3.36 -13.64
N LEU A 28 9.54 -3.06 -14.43
CA LEU A 28 8.33 -3.87 -14.54
C LEU A 28 8.60 -5.30 -15.00
N GLU A 29 9.64 -5.51 -15.82
CA GLU A 29 10.06 -6.83 -16.30
C GLU A 29 10.54 -7.76 -15.15
N HIS A 30 10.85 -7.20 -13.98
CA HIS A 30 11.26 -7.96 -12.79
C HIS A 30 10.15 -8.08 -11.74
N ILE A 31 8.94 -7.59 -12.02
CA ILE A 31 7.80 -7.78 -11.13
C ILE A 31 7.11 -9.11 -11.49
N ILE A 32 7.04 -10.02 -10.53
CA ILE A 32 6.36 -11.32 -10.69
C ILE A 32 4.88 -11.19 -10.36
N SER A 33 4.53 -10.44 -9.32
CA SER A 33 3.14 -10.33 -8.88
C SER A 33 2.89 -9.03 -8.15
N ILE A 34 1.70 -8.47 -8.36
CA ILE A 34 1.14 -7.39 -7.56
C ILE A 34 -0.17 -7.91 -6.96
N LYS A 35 -0.32 -7.84 -5.63
CA LYS A 35 -1.56 -8.22 -4.94
C LYS A 35 -2.09 -7.08 -4.10
N PRO A 36 -3.35 -6.66 -4.26
CA PRO A 36 -3.94 -5.65 -3.39
C PRO A 36 -4.07 -6.19 -1.96
N ILE A 37 -3.82 -5.32 -0.99
CA ILE A 37 -3.90 -5.60 0.45
C ILE A 37 -4.48 -4.40 1.20
N ARG A 38 -4.96 -4.65 2.41
CA ARG A 38 -5.26 -3.60 3.39
C ARG A 38 -4.10 -3.49 4.37
N ILE A 39 -3.61 -2.28 4.61
CA ILE A 39 -2.50 -2.00 5.49
C ILE A 39 -3.05 -1.21 6.67
N SER A 40 -2.97 -1.79 7.86
CA SER A 40 -3.36 -1.13 9.11
C SER A 40 -2.22 -0.22 9.57
N ARG A 41 -2.50 1.05 9.78
CA ARG A 41 -1.64 1.99 10.52
C ARG A 41 -2.34 2.41 11.81
N PRO A 42 -1.60 2.98 12.79
CA PRO A 42 -2.20 3.43 14.05
C PRO A 42 -3.32 4.46 13.87
N ASP A 43 -3.23 5.29 12.83
CA ASP A 43 -4.15 6.40 12.53
C ASP A 43 -5.23 6.06 11.50
N LYS A 44 -5.00 5.07 10.62
CA LYS A 44 -5.88 4.79 9.48
C LYS A 44 -5.69 3.39 8.88
N LEU A 45 -6.71 2.94 8.17
CA LEU A 45 -6.62 1.81 7.25
C LEU A 45 -6.42 2.34 5.83
N LEU A 46 -5.43 1.81 5.11
CA LEU A 46 -5.17 2.20 3.72
C LEU A 46 -5.17 0.98 2.79
N ASN A 47 -5.62 1.18 1.56
CA ASN A 47 -5.38 0.22 0.49
C ASN A 47 -3.93 0.32 0.04
N GLY A 48 -3.30 -0.82 -0.17
CA GLY A 48 -1.95 -0.90 -0.67
C GLY A 48 -1.74 -2.17 -1.48
N PHE A 49 -0.48 -2.46 -1.80
CA PHE A 49 -0.11 -3.55 -2.70
C PHE A 49 1.12 -4.29 -2.18
N TRP A 50 1.08 -5.61 -2.26
CA TRP A 50 2.26 -6.46 -2.21
C TRP A 50 2.88 -6.56 -3.59
N ILE A 51 4.13 -6.13 -3.72
CA ILE A 51 4.94 -6.34 -4.93
C ILE A 51 5.97 -7.42 -4.65
N ARG A 52 6.03 -8.44 -5.50
CA ARG A 52 7.08 -9.47 -5.47
C ARG A 52 7.97 -9.32 -6.69
N THR A 53 9.27 -9.27 -6.48
CA THR A 53 10.27 -9.16 -7.55
C THR A 53 10.98 -10.49 -7.82
N THR A 54 11.63 -10.62 -8.98
CA THR A 54 12.32 -11.86 -9.40
C THR A 54 13.42 -12.34 -8.46
N ASN A 55 14.02 -11.44 -7.70
CA ASN A 55 15.02 -11.76 -6.67
C ASN A 55 14.42 -12.23 -5.33
N GLY A 56 13.12 -12.50 -5.28
CA GLY A 56 12.43 -12.97 -4.07
C GLY A 56 12.09 -11.88 -3.05
N LYS A 57 12.51 -10.62 -3.27
CA LYS A 57 12.15 -9.51 -2.38
C LYS A 57 10.66 -9.17 -2.49
N LYS A 58 10.11 -8.68 -1.39
CA LYS A 58 8.72 -8.26 -1.26
C LYS A 58 8.64 -6.85 -0.73
N TYR A 59 7.75 -6.03 -1.28
CA TYR A 59 7.56 -4.64 -0.90
C TYR A 59 6.09 -4.34 -0.65
N HIS A 60 5.79 -3.66 0.45
CA HIS A 60 4.49 -3.03 0.66
C HIS A 60 4.49 -1.69 -0.04
N CYS A 61 3.46 -1.41 -0.84
CA CYS A 61 3.32 -0.13 -1.54
C CYS A 61 2.00 0.53 -1.19
N SER A 62 2.01 1.84 -0.97
CA SER A 62 0.79 2.66 -0.89
C SER A 62 0.29 3.04 -2.29
N LYS A 63 1.20 3.19 -3.26
CA LYS A 63 0.86 3.59 -4.64
C LYS A 63 1.64 2.79 -5.68
N ILE A 64 0.95 2.46 -6.77
CA ILE A 64 1.50 1.84 -7.97
C ILE A 64 1.17 2.74 -9.19
N PRO A 65 1.86 2.58 -10.34
CA PRO A 65 1.53 3.27 -11.57
C PRO A 65 0.08 3.04 -12.02
N ASP A 66 -0.56 4.08 -12.56
CA ASP A 66 -1.98 4.04 -12.99
C ASP A 66 -2.23 2.95 -14.04
N GLU A 67 -1.31 2.76 -14.98
CA GLU A 67 -1.36 1.69 -15.99
C GLU A 67 -1.44 0.28 -15.40
N LEU A 68 -0.92 0.05 -14.18
CA LEU A 68 -1.03 -1.24 -13.49
C LEU A 68 -2.30 -1.31 -12.63
N LEU A 69 -2.75 -0.16 -12.13
CA LEU A 69 -3.97 -0.06 -11.35
C LEU A 69 -5.21 -0.35 -12.21
N GLU A 70 -5.25 0.16 -13.43
CA GLU A 70 -6.32 -0.13 -14.41
C GLU A 70 -6.47 -1.64 -14.66
N VAL A 71 -5.35 -2.38 -14.69
CA VAL A 71 -5.34 -3.83 -14.91
C VAL A 71 -5.81 -4.61 -13.66
N ILE A 72 -5.49 -4.12 -12.45
CA ILE A 72 -5.83 -4.78 -11.18
C ILE A 72 -7.25 -4.41 -10.70
N GLY A 73 -7.73 -3.22 -11.06
CA GLY A 73 -9.02 -2.65 -10.70
C GLY A 73 -8.89 -1.40 -9.81
N GLU A 74 -9.54 -0.31 -10.23
CA GLU A 74 -9.42 1.02 -9.62
C GLU A 74 -9.91 1.13 -8.17
N LYS A 75 -10.75 0.18 -7.72
CA LYS A 75 -11.31 0.12 -6.36
C LYS A 75 -10.26 0.03 -5.23
N TYR A 76 -8.99 -0.16 -5.57
CA TYR A 76 -7.88 -0.24 -4.61
C TYR A 76 -7.10 1.06 -4.45
N GLN A 77 -7.55 2.17 -5.05
CA GLN A 77 -6.99 3.50 -4.78
C GLN A 77 -7.45 4.04 -3.42
N GLY A 78 -6.54 4.76 -2.74
CA GLY A 78 -6.89 5.66 -1.65
C GLY A 78 -6.93 5.07 -0.24
N ALA A 79 -7.15 5.96 0.73
CA ALA A 79 -7.38 5.62 2.12
C ALA A 79 -8.81 5.09 2.31
N ILE A 80 -9.00 4.14 3.23
CA ILE A 80 -10.33 3.70 3.64
C ILE A 80 -10.72 4.54 4.85
N SER A 81 -11.76 5.35 4.71
CA SER A 81 -12.40 5.99 5.85
C SER A 81 -13.09 4.91 6.68
N ILE A 82 -12.57 4.62 7.87
CA ILE A 82 -13.32 3.84 8.85
C ILE A 82 -14.28 4.84 9.52
N PRO A 83 -15.61 4.67 9.44
CA PRO A 83 -16.48 5.39 10.36
C PRO A 83 -16.08 4.96 11.77
N LEU A 84 -15.72 5.92 12.64
CA LEU A 84 -15.59 5.62 14.06
C LEU A 84 -16.95 5.13 14.54
N ASP A 85 -17.06 3.83 14.85
CA ASP A 85 -18.26 3.25 15.46
C ASP A 85 -18.58 4.08 16.70
N THR A 86 -19.66 4.85 16.62
CA THR A 86 -20.11 5.75 17.67
C THR A 86 -20.99 4.97 18.66
N ASP A 87 -20.56 3.77 19.03
CA ASP A 87 -21.31 2.85 19.90
C ASP A 87 -21.16 3.18 21.40
N GLU A 88 -21.01 4.48 21.72
CA GLU A 88 -21.08 5.01 23.08
C GLU A 88 -22.24 6.02 23.22
N GLN A 89 -23.44 5.67 22.77
CA GLN A 89 -24.63 6.26 23.38
C GLN A 89 -25.09 5.33 24.51
N PRO A 90 -24.83 5.66 25.79
CA PRO A 90 -25.43 4.90 26.88
C PRO A 90 -26.95 5.00 26.70
N PHE A 91 -27.60 3.84 26.63
CA PHE A 91 -29.06 3.72 26.61
C PHE A 91 -29.65 4.64 27.68
N GLN A 92 -30.42 5.65 27.26
CA GLN A 92 -31.20 6.53 28.13
C GLN A 92 -32.34 5.77 28.80
#